data_AF-A0A926JIW2-F1
#
_entry.id   AF-A0A926JIW2-F1
#
_cell.length_a   1.000
_cell.length_b   1.000
_cell.length_c   1.000
_cell.angle_alpha   90.00
_cell.angle_beta   90.00
_cell.angle_gamma   90.00
#
_symmetry.space_group_name_H-M   'P 1'
#
loop_
_entity.id
_entity.type
_entity.pdbx_description
1 polymer ?
#
loop_
_entity_poly.entity_id
_entity_poly.type
_entity_poly.pdbx_seq_one_letter_code
_entity_poly.pdbx_strand_id
1 'polypeptide(L)'
;MSNTLLHPDGWLVLGLPWPEQTRDGWGECALAIAPQTIPRSLVSKEAGTALDLAGALARDPGDGPGKAVFFSDVTLWLDKQGKDWGDLGIDYEAVIDELVGAPVPQLYMTLMQKAHAILCDASCEGLRLHYRNGDVEHVTPQVRADVHAAITTSLERDWPAYIQDLIDRGAIQTQ
;
A
#
# COMPACT_ATOMS: atom_id res chain seq x y z
N MET A 1 -7.12 20.73 -15.44
CA MET A 1 -6.92 20.25 -14.06
C MET A 1 -7.02 18.74 -14.11
N SER A 2 -5.94 18.02 -13.80
CA SER A 2 -5.96 16.55 -13.69
C SER A 2 -7.00 16.17 -12.63
N ASN A 3 -7.91 15.25 -12.92
CA ASN A 3 -8.81 14.72 -11.90
C ASN A 3 -7.98 13.79 -11.01
N THR A 4 -7.33 14.35 -9.99
CA THR A 4 -6.46 13.65 -9.02
C THR A 4 -7.17 12.54 -8.25
N LEU A 5 -8.50 12.52 -8.29
CA LEU A 5 -9.32 11.43 -7.77
C LEU A 5 -9.23 10.19 -8.68
N LEU A 6 -9.31 10.37 -10.00
CA LEU A 6 -9.21 9.30 -11.01
C LEU A 6 -7.76 8.90 -11.29
N HIS A 7 -6.84 9.86 -11.28
CA HIS A 7 -5.43 9.68 -11.58
C HIS A 7 -4.58 10.23 -10.44
N PRO A 8 -4.53 9.49 -9.31
CA PRO A 8 -3.74 9.87 -8.16
C PRO A 8 -2.22 9.89 -8.45
N ASP A 9 -1.48 10.70 -7.69
CA ASP A 9 -0.01 10.74 -7.78
C ASP A 9 0.64 9.44 -7.28
N GLY A 10 -0.07 8.72 -6.41
CA GLY A 10 0.31 7.41 -5.90
C GLY A 10 -0.75 6.83 -4.97
N TRP A 11 -0.49 5.62 -4.51
CA TRP A 11 -1.30 4.86 -3.57
C TRP A 11 -0.45 4.39 -2.41
N LEU A 12 -1.04 4.41 -1.22
CA LEU A 12 -0.59 3.61 -0.10
C LEU A 12 -1.27 2.25 -0.19
N VAL A 13 -0.49 1.17 -0.16
CA VAL A 13 -0.96 -0.20 -0.19
C VAL A 13 -0.69 -0.85 1.17
N LEU A 14 -1.75 -1.30 1.81
CA LEU A 14 -1.73 -2.00 3.10
C LEU A 14 -1.81 -3.50 2.85
N GLY A 15 -0.99 -4.28 3.54
CA GLY A 15 -1.15 -5.73 3.62
C GLY A 15 -2.24 -6.07 4.63
N LEU A 16 -3.23 -6.87 4.21
CA LEU A 16 -4.25 -7.44 5.09
C LEU A 16 -3.85 -8.86 5.50
N PRO A 17 -4.47 -9.43 6.56
CA PRO A 17 -4.27 -10.84 6.89
C PRO A 17 -4.51 -11.74 5.68
N TRP A 18 -3.64 -12.74 5.49
CA TRP A 18 -3.82 -13.70 4.40
C TRP A 18 -5.12 -14.51 4.62
N PRO A 19 -6.03 -14.58 3.64
CA PRO A 19 -7.32 -15.23 3.83
C PRO A 19 -7.17 -16.75 4.00
N GLU A 20 -8.01 -17.33 4.86
CA GLU A 20 -8.04 -18.79 5.07
C GLU A 20 -8.52 -19.55 3.82
N GLN A 21 -9.44 -18.94 3.08
CA GLN A 21 -10.00 -19.48 1.85
C GLN A 21 -9.32 -18.82 0.66
N THR A 22 -8.43 -19.58 0.02
CA THR A 22 -7.73 -19.13 -1.19
C THR A 22 -8.12 -19.99 -2.37
N ARG A 23 -8.11 -19.38 -3.56
CA ARG A 23 -8.28 -20.10 -4.81
C ARG A 23 -6.96 -20.10 -5.54
N ASP A 24 -6.39 -21.28 -5.74
CA ASP A 24 -5.19 -21.49 -6.56
C ASP A 24 -3.99 -20.58 -6.16
N GLY A 25 -3.83 -20.28 -4.86
CA GLY A 25 -2.73 -19.46 -4.34
C GLY A 25 -2.94 -17.94 -4.42
N TRP A 26 -4.16 -17.50 -4.76
CA TRP A 26 -4.59 -16.11 -4.77
C TRP A 26 -5.55 -15.81 -3.61
N GLY A 27 -5.40 -14.62 -3.02
CA GLY A 27 -6.26 -14.15 -1.93
C GLY A 27 -6.45 -12.63 -1.97
N GLU A 28 -7.65 -12.16 -1.63
CA GLU A 28 -7.91 -10.74 -1.35
C GLU A 28 -7.24 -10.40 -0.02
N CYS A 29 -6.06 -9.77 -0.11
CA CYS A 29 -5.14 -9.64 1.02
C CYS A 29 -4.37 -8.31 1.01
N ALA A 30 -4.83 -7.35 0.22
CA ALA A 30 -4.26 -6.01 0.19
C ALA A 30 -5.35 -4.97 -0.06
N LEU A 31 -5.08 -3.76 0.42
CA LEU A 31 -5.97 -2.62 0.27
C LEU A 31 -5.16 -1.42 -0.23
N ALA A 32 -5.61 -0.78 -1.30
CA ALA A 32 -5.02 0.43 -1.82
C ALA A 32 -5.89 1.65 -1.53
N ILE A 33 -5.25 2.73 -1.11
CA ILE A 33 -5.87 4.03 -0.81
C ILE A 33 -5.03 5.13 -1.45
N ALA A 34 -5.65 6.17 -2.01
CA ALA A 34 -4.95 7.31 -2.59
C ALA A 34 -4.76 8.44 -1.54
N PRO A 35 -3.56 8.64 -0.96
CA PRO A 35 -3.39 9.49 0.22
C PRO A 35 -3.84 10.94 0.06
N GLN A 36 -3.61 11.53 -1.11
CA GLN A 36 -3.97 12.92 -1.44
C GLN A 36 -5.47 13.14 -1.64
N THR A 37 -6.26 12.08 -1.75
CA THR A 37 -7.73 12.17 -1.85
C THR A 37 -8.40 12.21 -0.47
N ILE A 38 -7.65 11.94 0.60
CA ILE A 38 -8.17 11.89 1.97
C ILE A 38 -7.95 13.23 2.68
N PRO A 39 -9.01 13.97 3.03
CA PRO A 39 -8.87 15.13 3.90
C PRO A 39 -8.28 14.71 5.25
N ARG A 40 -7.20 15.39 5.69
CA ARG A 40 -6.54 15.09 6.98
C ARG A 40 -7.44 15.32 8.20
N SER A 41 -8.56 16.01 8.03
CA SER A 41 -9.60 16.14 9.05
C SER A 41 -10.46 14.89 9.24
N LEU A 42 -10.40 13.91 8.34
CA LEU A 42 -11.16 12.65 8.43
C LEU A 42 -10.39 11.52 9.12
N VAL A 43 -9.12 11.74 9.44
CA VAL A 43 -8.22 10.76 10.04
C VAL A 43 -7.52 11.37 11.26
N SER A 44 -6.97 10.53 12.12
CA SER A 44 -6.10 10.95 13.21
C SER A 44 -4.83 11.63 12.67
N LYS A 45 -4.12 12.31 13.57
CA LYS A 45 -2.85 12.96 13.23
C LYS A 45 -1.79 11.93 12.83
N GLU A 46 -1.81 10.78 13.49
CA GLU A 46 -0.93 9.64 13.30
C GLU A 46 -1.15 9.02 11.91
N ALA A 47 -2.41 8.72 11.57
CA ALA A 47 -2.76 8.23 10.24
C ALA A 47 -2.49 9.27 9.15
N GLY A 48 -2.77 10.55 9.41
CA GLY A 48 -2.40 11.65 8.52
C GLY A 48 -0.90 11.71 8.23
N THR A 49 -0.07 11.50 9.26
CA THR A 49 1.39 11.47 9.13
C THR A 49 1.84 10.28 8.27
N ALA A 50 1.27 9.08 8.48
CA ALA A 50 1.58 7.91 7.64
C ALA A 50 1.21 8.14 6.16
N LEU A 51 0.05 8.77 5.89
CA LEU A 51 -0.38 9.15 4.55
C LEU A 51 0.56 10.18 3.91
N ASP A 52 1.05 11.14 4.68
CA ASP A 52 2.00 12.16 4.21
C ASP A 52 3.37 11.54 3.88
N LEU A 53 3.87 10.64 4.73
CA LEU A 53 5.12 9.89 4.47
C LEU A 53 5.01 9.04 3.20
N ALA A 54 3.90 8.33 3.03
CA ALA A 54 3.65 7.55 1.82
C ALA A 54 3.61 8.46 0.57
N GLY A 55 2.91 9.59 0.64
CA GLY A 55 2.88 10.56 -0.46
C GLY A 55 4.23 11.20 -0.77
N ALA A 56 5.11 11.36 0.23
CA ALA A 56 6.48 11.81 0.03
C ALA A 56 7.32 10.74 -0.68
N LEU A 57 7.27 9.48 -0.21
CA LEU A 57 7.98 8.35 -0.80
C LEU A 57 7.56 8.07 -2.24
N ALA A 58 6.28 8.22 -2.55
CA ALA A 58 5.76 8.06 -3.92
C ALA A 58 6.41 9.01 -4.94
N ARG A 59 6.92 10.15 -4.45
CA ARG A 59 7.53 11.21 -5.27
C ARG A 59 9.04 11.29 -5.12
N ASP A 60 9.66 10.39 -4.34
CA ASP A 60 11.10 10.39 -4.15
C ASP A 60 11.79 10.09 -5.50
N PRO A 61 12.59 11.02 -6.05
CA PRO A 61 13.26 10.83 -7.33
C PRO A 61 14.45 9.87 -7.26
N GLY A 62 14.83 9.40 -6.06
CA GLY A 62 15.88 8.39 -5.86
C GLY A 62 15.35 6.96 -5.96
N ASP A 63 15.82 6.08 -5.07
CA ASP A 63 15.41 4.67 -4.98
C ASP A 63 14.05 4.49 -4.27
N GLY A 64 13.12 5.43 -4.47
CA GLY A 64 11.77 5.35 -3.94
C GLY A 64 10.98 4.19 -4.55
N PRO A 65 9.97 3.63 -3.85
CA PRO A 65 9.17 2.50 -4.33
C PRO A 65 8.27 2.83 -5.55
N GLY A 66 8.21 4.10 -5.95
CA GLY A 66 7.34 4.59 -7.01
C GLY A 66 5.90 4.80 -6.53
N LYS A 67 4.94 4.79 -7.47
CA LYS A 67 3.55 5.18 -7.18
C LYS A 67 2.81 4.25 -6.21
N ALA A 68 3.09 2.94 -6.22
CA ALA A 68 2.49 2.00 -5.29
C ALA A 68 3.39 1.84 -4.07
N VAL A 69 3.22 2.70 -3.07
CA VAL A 69 3.99 2.66 -1.82
C VAL A 69 3.37 1.65 -0.88
N PHE A 70 4.13 0.67 -0.44
CA PHE A 70 3.70 -0.28 0.57
C PHE A 70 3.86 0.34 1.95
N PHE A 71 2.98 0.03 2.90
CA PHE A 71 3.16 0.47 4.28
C PHE A 71 4.50 -0.02 4.87
N SER A 72 4.96 -1.19 4.43
CA SER A 72 6.28 -1.73 4.73
C SER A 72 7.44 -0.91 4.16
N ASP A 73 7.26 -0.19 3.05
CA ASP A 73 8.28 0.74 2.53
C ASP A 73 8.49 1.92 3.47
N VAL A 74 7.40 2.45 4.04
CA VAL A 74 7.49 3.54 5.00
C VAL A 74 8.25 3.08 6.25
N THR A 75 7.94 1.87 6.72
CA THR A 75 8.64 1.24 7.84
C THR A 75 10.12 1.03 7.52
N LEU A 76 10.44 0.48 6.34
CA LEU A 76 11.81 0.27 5.89
C LEU A 76 12.57 1.60 5.72
N TRP A 77 11.90 2.64 5.24
CA TRP A 77 12.49 3.97 5.12
C TRP A 77 12.80 4.57 6.50
N LEU A 78 11.91 4.43 7.49
CA LEU A 78 12.19 4.86 8.86
C LEU A 78 13.41 4.12 9.44
N ASP A 79 13.48 2.80 9.27
CA ASP A 79 14.59 1.99 9.75
C ASP A 79 15.93 2.41 9.12
N LYS A 80 15.94 2.72 7.82
CA LYS A 80 17.11 3.29 7.13
C LYS A 80 17.56 4.65 7.70
N GLN A 81 16.67 5.40 8.34
CA GLN A 81 16.98 6.64 9.05
C GLN A 81 17.34 6.41 10.53
N GLY A 82 17.42 5.16 10.98
CA GLY A 82 17.65 4.78 12.38
C GLY A 82 16.46 5.14 13.28
N LYS A 83 15.24 5.08 12.75
CA LYS A 83 14.00 5.39 13.46
C LYS A 83 12.98 4.27 13.31
N ASP A 84 12.01 4.26 14.21
CA ASP A 84 10.79 3.49 14.06
C ASP A 84 9.52 4.37 14.15
N TRP A 85 8.35 3.75 14.11
CA TRP A 85 7.07 4.45 14.27
C TRP A 85 6.88 5.03 15.67
N GLY A 86 7.40 4.36 16.70
CA GLY A 86 7.34 4.80 18.09
C GLY A 86 8.14 6.08 18.34
N ASP A 87 9.26 6.28 17.63
CA ASP A 87 10.00 7.55 17.64
C ASP A 87 9.17 8.74 17.12
N LEU A 88 8.14 8.47 16.32
CA LEU A 88 7.16 9.46 15.86
C LEU A 88 5.94 9.57 16.78
N GLY A 89 5.88 8.75 17.84
CA GLY A 89 4.70 8.61 18.71
C GLY A 89 3.54 7.89 18.03
N ILE A 90 3.79 7.08 17.01
CA ILE A 90 2.77 6.42 16.20
C ILE A 90 2.68 4.93 16.57
N ASP A 91 1.48 4.50 16.97
CA ASP A 91 1.10 3.09 16.99
C ASP A 91 0.68 2.69 15.57
N TYR A 92 1.57 1.97 14.86
CA TYR A 92 1.34 1.64 13.46
C TYR A 92 0.19 0.64 13.27
N GLU A 93 -0.08 -0.23 14.25
CA GLU A 93 -1.17 -1.20 14.17
C GLU A 93 -2.51 -0.48 14.26
N ALA A 94 -2.64 0.45 15.21
CA ALA A 94 -3.81 1.31 15.32
C ALA A 94 -4.02 2.18 14.06
N VAL A 95 -2.93 2.66 13.44
CA VAL A 95 -3.01 3.41 12.17
C VAL A 95 -3.50 2.52 11.02
N ILE A 96 -3.01 1.29 10.90
CA ILE A 96 -3.49 0.35 9.88
C ILE A 96 -4.98 0.08 10.07
N ASP A 97 -5.41 -0.23 11.30
CA ASP A 97 -6.82 -0.49 11.62
C ASP A 97 -7.72 0.72 11.30
N GLU A 98 -7.27 1.93 11.66
CA GLU A 98 -7.97 3.16 11.33
C GLU A 98 -8.11 3.35 9.81
N LEU A 99 -7.01 3.20 9.06
CA LEU A 99 -7.02 3.40 7.61
C LEU A 99 -7.86 2.36 6.88
N VAL A 100 -7.88 1.10 7.35
CA VAL A 100 -8.76 0.04 6.84
C VAL A 100 -10.23 0.34 7.16
N GLY A 101 -10.53 0.91 8.33
CA GLY A 101 -11.88 1.30 8.74
C GLY A 101 -12.36 2.66 8.22
N ALA A 102 -11.50 3.47 7.59
CA ALA A 102 -11.80 4.84 7.22
C ALA A 102 -12.89 4.92 6.12
N PRO A 103 -13.83 5.88 6.20
CA PRO A 103 -14.89 6.07 5.21
C PRO A 103 -14.35 6.81 3.96
N VAL A 104 -13.37 6.21 3.30
CA VAL A 104 -12.65 6.77 2.15
C VAL A 104 -12.62 5.75 1.01
N PRO A 105 -12.37 6.16 -0.24
CA PRO A 105 -12.26 5.23 -1.35
C PRO A 105 -11.11 4.23 -1.12
N GLN A 106 -11.44 2.95 -1.27
CA GLN A 106 -10.64 1.81 -0.84
C GLN A 106 -10.77 0.69 -1.88
N LEU A 107 -9.67 0.39 -2.59
CA LEU A 107 -9.67 -0.68 -3.58
C LEU A 107 -8.99 -1.93 -3.01
N TYR A 108 -9.78 -2.97 -2.77
CA TYR A 108 -9.28 -4.28 -2.35
C TYR A 108 -8.61 -5.00 -3.51
N MET A 109 -7.50 -5.68 -3.23
CA MET A 109 -6.67 -6.33 -4.24
C MET A 109 -6.48 -7.81 -3.93
N THR A 110 -6.67 -8.64 -4.94
CA THR A 110 -6.31 -10.05 -4.91
C THR A 110 -4.87 -10.22 -5.37
N LEU A 111 -4.01 -10.74 -4.51
CA LEU A 111 -2.59 -10.99 -4.80
C LEU A 111 -2.25 -12.47 -4.66
N MET A 112 -1.17 -12.88 -5.34
CA MET A 112 -0.51 -14.15 -5.06
C MET A 112 0.23 -14.08 -3.72
N GLN A 113 0.37 -15.23 -3.06
CA GLN A 113 1.03 -15.34 -1.75
C GLN A 113 2.45 -14.74 -1.73
N LYS A 114 3.21 -14.90 -2.82
CA LYS A 114 4.54 -14.28 -2.96
C LYS A 114 4.48 -12.76 -2.95
N ALA A 115 3.56 -12.17 -3.71
CA ALA A 115 3.41 -10.72 -3.77
C ALA A 115 2.92 -10.15 -2.43
N HIS A 116 2.03 -10.85 -1.73
CA HIS A 116 1.59 -10.51 -0.38
C HIS A 116 2.73 -10.55 0.64
N ALA A 117 3.57 -11.58 0.61
CA ALA A 117 4.72 -11.68 1.49
C ALA A 117 5.71 -10.53 1.26
N ILE A 118 5.96 -10.15 0.01
CA ILE A 118 6.81 -9.01 -0.36
C ILE A 118 6.18 -7.68 0.09
N LEU A 119 4.87 -7.51 -0.11
CA LEU A 119 4.11 -6.35 0.34
C LEU A 119 4.25 -6.13 1.85
N CYS A 120 4.25 -7.21 2.64
CA CYS A 120 4.33 -7.14 4.10
C CYS A 120 5.77 -7.10 4.66
N ASP A 121 6.79 -7.27 3.80
CA ASP A 121 8.18 -7.30 4.24
C ASP A 121 8.76 -5.90 4.41
N ALA A 122 9.13 -5.55 5.64
CA ALA A 122 9.82 -4.32 6.01
C ALA A 122 11.29 -4.55 6.40
N SER A 123 11.85 -5.76 6.16
CA SER A 123 13.20 -6.12 6.60
C SER A 123 14.29 -5.44 5.76
N CYS A 124 15.29 -4.87 6.43
CA CYS A 124 16.52 -4.41 5.78
C CYS A 124 17.40 -5.56 5.25
N GLU A 125 17.26 -6.77 5.79
CA GLU A 125 18.05 -7.94 5.39
C GLU A 125 17.48 -8.65 4.14
N GLY A 126 16.29 -8.25 3.70
CA GLY A 126 15.55 -8.87 2.61
C GLY A 126 14.72 -10.10 3.02
N LEU A 127 13.78 -10.48 2.15
CA LEU A 127 12.84 -11.57 2.39
C LEU A 127 13.35 -12.91 1.86
N ARG A 128 13.24 -13.97 2.66
CA ARG A 128 13.45 -15.36 2.22
C ARG A 128 12.14 -16.13 2.24
N LEU A 129 11.77 -16.71 1.10
CA LEU A 129 10.58 -17.51 0.94
C LEU A 129 10.95 -18.99 0.99
N HIS A 130 10.33 -19.72 1.93
CA HIS A 130 10.52 -21.16 2.10
C HIS A 130 9.34 -21.91 1.48
N TYR A 131 9.62 -22.74 0.49
CA TYR A 131 8.61 -23.51 -0.22
C TYR A 131 8.48 -24.94 0.33
N ARG A 132 7.32 -25.57 0.13
CA ARG A 132 7.03 -26.93 0.63
C ARG A 132 7.95 -28.01 0.07
N ASN A 133 8.53 -27.78 -1.11
CA ASN A 133 9.50 -28.68 -1.73
C ASN A 133 10.92 -28.55 -1.14
N GLY A 134 11.11 -27.67 -0.16
CA GLY A 134 12.40 -27.41 0.49
C GLY A 134 13.21 -26.28 -0.18
N ASP A 135 12.73 -25.73 -1.29
CA ASP A 135 13.42 -24.63 -1.96
C ASP A 135 13.34 -23.35 -1.11
N VAL A 136 14.42 -22.57 -1.18
CA VAL A 136 14.49 -21.24 -0.57
C VAL A 136 14.78 -20.22 -1.65
N GLU A 137 13.87 -19.27 -1.82
CA GLU A 137 14.07 -18.13 -2.71
C GLU A 137 14.44 -16.90 -1.89
N HIS A 138 15.48 -16.19 -2.31
CA HIS A 138 15.82 -14.89 -1.79
C HIS A 138 15.19 -13.81 -2.67
N VAL A 139 14.30 -13.01 -2.09
CA VAL A 139 13.69 -11.88 -2.78
C VAL A 139 14.74 -10.80 -2.96
N THR A 140 15.11 -10.55 -4.21
CA THR A 140 16.06 -9.49 -4.55
C THR A 140 15.38 -8.13 -4.63
N PRO A 141 16.13 -7.02 -4.58
CA PRO A 141 15.57 -5.69 -4.83
C PRO A 141 14.82 -5.58 -6.16
N GLN A 142 15.31 -6.27 -7.21
CA GLN A 142 14.62 -6.32 -8.50
C GLN A 142 13.26 -7.02 -8.40
N VAL A 143 13.18 -8.15 -7.69
CA VAL A 143 11.89 -8.85 -7.49
C VAL A 143 10.91 -7.97 -6.73
N ARG A 144 11.37 -7.22 -5.71
CA ARG A 144 10.52 -6.23 -5.02
C ARG A 144 10.04 -5.14 -5.98
N ALA A 145 10.94 -4.55 -6.77
CA ALA A 145 10.60 -3.53 -7.77
C ALA A 145 9.59 -4.04 -8.82
N ASP A 146 9.72 -5.29 -9.26
CA ASP A 146 8.79 -5.93 -10.20
C ASP A 146 7.38 -6.06 -9.58
N VAL A 147 7.29 -6.37 -8.28
CA VAL A 147 6.00 -6.40 -7.55
C VAL A 147 5.39 -5.00 -7.44
N HIS A 148 6.18 -3.97 -7.12
CA HIS A 148 5.70 -2.57 -7.15
C HIS A 148 5.17 -2.19 -8.54
N ALA A 149 5.90 -2.52 -9.60
CA ALA A 149 5.50 -2.22 -10.97
C ALA A 149 4.21 -2.93 -11.38
N ALA A 150 4.05 -4.20 -11.00
CA ALA A 150 2.84 -4.99 -11.28
C ALA A 150 1.60 -4.47 -10.52
N ILE A 151 1.77 -4.10 -9.25
CA ILE A 151 0.70 -3.50 -8.43
C ILE A 151 0.34 -2.12 -8.98
N THR A 152 1.33 -1.29 -9.32
CA THR A 152 1.13 0.02 -9.95
C THR A 152 0.34 -0.12 -11.24
N THR A 153 0.74 -1.04 -12.13
CA THR A 153 0.04 -1.29 -13.40
C THR A 153 -1.42 -1.70 -13.16
N SER A 154 -1.68 -2.52 -12.15
CA SER A 154 -3.05 -2.94 -11.80
C SER A 154 -3.88 -1.77 -11.27
N LEU A 155 -3.30 -0.94 -10.40
CA LEU A 155 -3.95 0.25 -9.85
C LEU A 155 -4.24 1.30 -10.94
N GLU A 156 -3.29 1.58 -11.84
CA GLU A 156 -3.51 2.50 -12.95
C GLU A 156 -4.62 2.03 -13.90
N ARG A 157 -4.79 0.72 -14.06
CA ARG A 157 -5.86 0.11 -14.86
C ARG A 157 -7.22 0.19 -14.16
N ASP A 158 -7.29 -0.22 -12.89
CA ASP A 158 -8.55 -0.53 -12.22
C ASP A 158 -9.10 0.65 -11.39
N TRP A 159 -8.23 1.49 -10.82
CA TRP A 159 -8.61 2.62 -9.97
C TRP A 159 -9.53 3.64 -10.64
N PRO A 160 -9.28 4.10 -11.89
CA PRO A 160 -10.12 5.12 -12.50
C PRO A 160 -11.57 4.65 -12.67
N ALA A 161 -11.77 3.41 -13.12
CA ALA A 161 -13.10 2.84 -13.30
C ALA A 161 -13.82 2.63 -11.95
N TYR A 162 -13.09 2.17 -10.93
CA TYR A 162 -13.60 2.05 -9.57
C TYR A 162 -14.09 3.38 -9.00
N ILE A 163 -13.27 4.44 -9.11
CA ILE A 163 -13.64 5.76 -8.62
C ILE A 163 -14.80 6.37 -9.42
N GLN A 164 -14.84 6.17 -10.74
CA GLN A 164 -15.95 6.66 -11.55
C GLN A 164 -17.28 6.02 -11.14
N ASP A 165 -17.31 4.71 -10.85
CA ASP A 165 -18.51 4.03 -10.34
C ASP A 165 -18.98 4.62 -8.98
N LEU A 166 -18.04 4.98 -8.10
CA LEU A 166 -18.38 5.65 -6.83
C LEU A 166 -18.96 7.06 -7.02
N ILE A 167 -18.46 7.81 -8.01
CA ILE A 167 -19.03 9.12 -8.38
C ILE A 167 -20.45 8.93 -8.94
N ASP A 168 -20.62 8.01 -9.89
CA ASP A 168 -21.88 7.79 -10.60
C ASP A 168 -23.01 7.34 -9.65
N ARG A 169 -22.66 6.62 -8.58
CA ARG A 169 -23.59 6.20 -7.52
C ARG A 169 -23.78 7.22 -6.41
N GLY A 170 -23.09 8.37 -6.47
CA GLY A 170 -23.17 9.45 -5.49
C GLY A 170 -22.49 9.13 -4.14
N ALA A 171 -21.63 8.11 -4.10
CA ALA A 171 -20.86 7.75 -2.90
C ALA A 171 -19.69 8.72 -2.65
N ILE A 172 -19.21 9.38 -3.70
CA ILE A 172 -18.22 10.48 -3.64
C ILE A 172 -18.82 11.70 -4.34
N GLN A 173 -18.74 12.86 -3.71
CA GLN A 173 -19.08 14.13 -4.34
C GLN A 173 -17.80 14.77 -4.90
N THR A 174 -17.74 14.95 -6.21
CA THR A 174 -16.72 15.80 -6.84
C THR A 174 -17.19 17.26 -6.74
N GLN A 175 -16.54 18.07 -5.90
CA GLN A 175 -16.73 19.52 -5.91
C GLN A 175 -16.00 20.17 -7.08
#